data_AF-A0A8H4ENS1-F1
#
_entry.id   AF-A0A8H4ENS1-F1
#
_cell.length_a   1.000
_cell.length_b   1.000
_cell.length_c   1.000
_cell.angle_alpha   90.00
_cell.angle_beta   90.00
_cell.angle_gamma   90.00
#
_symmetry.space_group_name_H-M   'P 1'
#
loop_
_entity.id
_entity.type
_entity.pdbx_description
1 polymer ?
#
loop_
_entity_poly.entity_id
_entity_poly.type
_entity_poly.pdbx_seq_one_letter_code
_entity_poly.pdbx_strand_id
1 'polypeptide(L)'
;MMYISGSEYSEAGISYVLQKSNEETVLTADKILKTYPELLELYENLNNSLPNLPSSPPQSRLMLNVYQSLIDDCLEENHYDAALDLLESCQSQQYHPPEKHIRRLMDIIVDDQVDDGIAARAYKILQHVLQTSGNAAFQNIWTSEQLDSEQGTLWENYVNFWKFIENLFTSLTKVNKSGRIMMLLDHIVSVIEIDIKIKKEKLNSTLLLKLIPKSCGKVRTNIKDPINALLFPFHEDVSIETARLSQRILKQIIILSHAGHICSSSLITEVYQQMNKFKRSQLKLFLQTMLSSTFKCMLLDLALRNTDFSRIPRQNRNMITSPLSLVKFVNIYFDSKPYNKNDPISLWRHIFILCSAFQSYVDSKTMRVGHKVFCGLNDEERKLIVDKVIIQRIAELTKRIDGEKMDSELKKNTKFLLEIMSIDIERIYGWCLENSE
;
A
#
# COMPACT_ATOMS: atom_id res chain seq x y z
N MET A 1 18.42 3.39 -14.60
CA MET A 1 17.55 3.39 -13.40
C MET A 1 18.32 2.71 -12.29
N MET A 2 18.15 3.14 -11.05
CA MET A 2 18.86 2.58 -9.90
C MET A 2 17.98 1.54 -9.22
N TYR A 3 18.53 0.37 -8.88
CA TYR A 3 17.81 -0.70 -8.19
C TYR A 3 18.78 -1.60 -7.41
N ILE A 4 18.25 -2.37 -6.47
CA ILE A 4 19.01 -3.39 -5.74
C ILE A 4 18.89 -4.71 -6.51
N SER A 5 20.02 -5.25 -6.97
CA SER A 5 20.07 -6.51 -7.74
C SER A 5 20.17 -7.75 -6.84
N GLY A 6 20.69 -7.60 -5.63
CA GLY A 6 20.84 -8.69 -4.67
C GLY A 6 21.24 -8.24 -3.27
N SER A 7 21.30 -9.21 -2.36
CA SER A 7 21.74 -9.03 -0.97
C SER A 7 22.73 -10.11 -0.60
N GLU A 8 23.79 -9.72 0.12
CA GLU A 8 24.84 -10.60 0.60
C GLU A 8 24.83 -10.64 2.13
N TYR A 9 24.91 -11.84 2.70
CA TYR A 9 25.01 -12.06 4.13
C TYR A 9 26.46 -12.41 4.50
N SER A 10 27.02 -11.67 5.45
CA SER A 10 28.36 -11.88 5.98
C SER A 10 28.34 -11.85 7.52
N GLU A 11 29.44 -12.24 8.17
CA GLU A 11 29.59 -12.10 9.62
C GLU A 11 29.45 -10.64 10.08
N ALA A 12 29.88 -9.69 9.24
CA ALA A 12 29.78 -8.24 9.47
C ALA A 12 28.34 -7.69 9.30
N GLY A 13 27.40 -8.50 8.81
CA GLY A 13 26.00 -8.10 8.60
C GLY A 13 25.53 -8.28 7.15
N ILE A 14 24.43 -7.59 6.81
CA ILE A 14 23.81 -7.65 5.49
C ILE A 14 24.25 -6.46 4.63
N SER A 15 24.61 -6.75 3.39
CA SER A 15 24.93 -5.75 2.36
C SER A 15 24.04 -5.94 1.13
N TYR A 16 23.86 -4.88 0.37
CA TYR A 16 23.01 -4.82 -0.81
C TYR A 16 23.81 -4.39 -2.01
N VAL A 17 23.57 -5.06 -3.13
CA VAL A 17 24.20 -4.77 -4.41
C VAL A 17 23.33 -3.74 -5.14
N LEU A 18 23.80 -2.50 -5.19
CA LEU A 18 23.13 -1.41 -5.88
C LEU A 18 23.66 -1.30 -7.31
N GLN A 19 22.76 -1.46 -8.27
CA GLN A 19 23.05 -1.33 -9.69
C GLN A 19 22.59 0.03 -10.20
N LYS A 20 23.52 0.81 -10.77
CA LYS A 20 23.25 2.11 -11.39
C LYS A 20 23.86 2.13 -12.77
N SER A 21 23.00 2.00 -13.79
CA SER A 21 23.43 1.85 -15.19
C SER A 21 24.32 0.60 -15.35
N ASN A 22 25.65 0.76 -15.41
CA ASN A 22 26.62 -0.33 -15.54
C ASN A 22 27.57 -0.43 -14.34
N GLU A 23 27.40 0.43 -13.33
CA GLU A 23 28.21 0.40 -12.13
C GLU A 23 27.49 -0.40 -11.05
N GLU A 24 28.23 -1.32 -10.46
CA GLU A 24 27.81 -2.12 -9.32
C GLU A 24 28.50 -1.58 -8.07
N THR A 25 27.70 -1.27 -7.05
CA THR A 25 28.20 -0.76 -5.78
C THR A 25 27.60 -1.54 -4.64
N VAL A 26 28.44 -2.14 -3.80
CA VAL A 26 27.99 -2.83 -2.59
C VAL A 26 27.85 -1.81 -1.46
N LEU A 27 26.66 -1.75 -0.87
CA LEU A 27 26.35 -0.85 0.25
C LEU A 27 25.89 -1.67 1.45
N THR A 28 26.38 -1.33 2.63
CA THR A 28 25.87 -1.91 3.88
C THR A 28 24.41 -1.51 4.13
N ALA A 29 23.71 -2.29 4.95
CA ALA A 29 22.36 -1.99 5.42
C ALA A 29 22.18 -0.55 5.92
N ASP A 30 23.07 -0.08 6.79
CA ASP A 30 22.97 1.27 7.34
C ASP A 30 23.11 2.35 6.26
N LYS A 31 24.01 2.14 5.30
CA LYS A 31 24.25 3.08 4.22
C LYS A 31 23.07 3.14 3.25
N ILE A 32 22.43 2.00 2.95
CA ILE A 32 21.26 1.98 2.08
C ILE A 32 20.02 2.55 2.78
N LEU A 33 19.79 2.25 4.05
CA LEU A 33 18.73 2.87 4.87
C LEU A 33 18.91 4.39 4.94
N LYS A 34 20.16 4.85 5.10
CA LYS A 34 20.49 6.28 5.14
C LYS A 34 20.19 6.97 3.82
N THR A 35 20.53 6.35 2.69
CA THR A 35 20.57 7.04 1.39
C THR A 35 19.37 6.75 0.49
N TYR A 36 18.88 5.50 0.47
CA TYR A 36 17.85 5.01 -0.47
C TYR A 36 16.85 4.05 0.20
N PRO A 37 16.16 4.47 1.28
CA PRO A 37 15.22 3.59 2.00
C PRO A 37 14.07 3.09 1.12
N GLU A 38 13.62 3.87 0.14
CA GLU A 38 12.59 3.50 -0.83
C GLU A 38 13.00 2.34 -1.75
N LEU A 39 14.30 2.24 -2.09
CA LEU A 39 14.82 1.13 -2.88
C LEU A 39 14.93 -0.15 -2.06
N LEU A 40 15.28 -0.02 -0.78
CA LEU A 40 15.28 -1.15 0.14
C LEU A 40 13.86 -1.70 0.31
N GLU A 41 12.89 -0.83 0.60
CA GLU A 41 11.49 -1.24 0.74
C GLU A 41 10.95 -1.86 -0.55
N LEU A 42 11.33 -1.33 -1.72
CA LEU A 42 11.01 -1.94 -3.02
C LEU A 42 11.60 -3.36 -3.13
N TYR A 43 12.88 -3.52 -2.82
CA TYR A 43 13.58 -4.81 -2.89
C TYR A 43 12.94 -5.85 -1.97
N GLU A 44 12.68 -5.50 -0.71
CA GLU A 44 12.02 -6.39 0.25
C GLU A 44 10.62 -6.78 -0.23
N ASN A 45 9.82 -5.82 -0.71
CA ASN A 45 8.47 -6.11 -1.18
C ASN A 45 8.44 -7.06 -2.40
N LEU A 46 9.42 -6.96 -3.29
CA LEU A 46 9.52 -7.82 -4.48
C LEU A 46 10.13 -9.20 -4.18
N ASN A 47 11.00 -9.32 -3.17
CA ASN A 47 11.72 -10.55 -2.86
C ASN A 47 11.21 -11.32 -1.64
N ASN A 48 10.36 -10.71 -0.80
CA ASN A 48 9.69 -11.43 0.28
C ASN A 48 8.80 -12.55 -0.32
N SER A 49 9.07 -13.78 0.11
CA SER A 49 8.35 -14.96 -0.35
C SER A 49 6.86 -14.85 0.00
N LEU A 50 5.99 -15.09 -0.99
CA LEU A 50 4.62 -15.51 -0.70
C LEU A 50 4.68 -17.01 -0.39
N PRO A 51 4.04 -17.47 0.71
CA PRO A 51 3.75 -18.88 0.84
C PRO A 51 3.01 -19.34 -0.41
N ASN A 52 3.45 -20.44 -1.03
CA ASN A 52 2.77 -21.13 -2.13
C ASN A 52 2.80 -20.47 -3.53
N LEU A 53 3.76 -19.57 -3.82
CA LEU A 53 3.96 -19.13 -5.21
C LEU A 53 4.71 -20.20 -6.02
N PRO A 54 4.24 -20.62 -7.20
CA PRO A 54 5.05 -21.44 -8.10
C PRO A 54 6.32 -20.68 -8.48
N SER A 55 7.46 -21.37 -8.39
CA SER A 55 8.81 -20.83 -8.62
C SER A 55 9.10 -20.48 -10.08
N SER A 56 8.19 -20.79 -11.00
CA SER A 56 8.25 -20.48 -12.42
C SER A 56 6.87 -20.04 -12.94
N PRO A 57 6.80 -19.21 -14.00
CA PRO A 57 5.53 -18.87 -14.63
C PRO A 57 4.89 -20.16 -15.17
N PRO A 58 3.68 -20.52 -14.72
CA PRO A 58 3.03 -21.74 -15.17
C PRO A 58 2.71 -21.66 -16.66
N GLN A 59 3.19 -22.63 -17.44
CA GLN A 59 2.85 -22.81 -18.84
C GLN A 59 1.48 -23.50 -18.97
N SER A 60 0.45 -22.87 -18.41
CA SER A 60 -0.93 -23.35 -18.56
C SER A 60 -1.48 -22.95 -19.93
N ARG A 61 -2.25 -23.84 -20.54
CA ARG A 61 -2.97 -23.64 -21.80
C ARG A 61 -4.44 -23.41 -21.51
N LEU A 62 -5.15 -22.88 -22.49
CA LEU A 62 -6.60 -22.71 -22.41
C LEU A 62 -7.27 -24.10 -22.46
N MET A 63 -8.29 -24.33 -21.64
CA MET A 63 -9.03 -25.61 -21.63
C MET A 63 -9.64 -25.94 -23.01
N LEU A 64 -9.87 -27.21 -23.30
CA LEU A 64 -10.39 -27.65 -24.61
C LEU A 64 -11.85 -27.21 -24.81
N ASN A 65 -12.20 -26.84 -26.05
CA ASN A 65 -13.53 -26.32 -26.41
C ASN A 65 -14.70 -27.25 -26.04
N VAL A 66 -14.48 -28.58 -26.05
CA VAL A 66 -15.50 -29.57 -25.70
C VAL A 66 -15.95 -29.39 -24.24
N TYR A 67 -15.01 -29.16 -23.32
CA TYR A 67 -15.34 -28.87 -21.92
C TYR A 67 -15.94 -27.48 -21.77
N GLN A 68 -15.51 -26.52 -22.59
CA GLN A 68 -16.06 -25.16 -22.54
C GLN A 68 -17.56 -25.12 -22.85
N SER A 69 -17.98 -25.81 -23.92
CA SER A 69 -19.40 -25.88 -24.32
C SER A 69 -20.26 -26.53 -23.24
N LEU A 70 -19.80 -27.64 -22.66
CA LEU A 70 -20.55 -28.34 -21.60
C LEU A 70 -20.72 -27.48 -20.34
N ILE A 71 -19.68 -26.72 -19.99
CA ILE A 71 -19.73 -25.78 -18.85
C ILE A 71 -20.68 -24.62 -19.17
N ASP A 72 -20.65 -24.09 -20.39
CA ASP A 72 -21.55 -23.03 -20.82
C ASP A 72 -23.02 -23.46 -20.72
N ASP A 73 -23.37 -24.65 -21.25
CA ASP A 73 -24.72 -25.21 -21.16
C ASP A 73 -25.19 -25.33 -19.70
N CYS A 74 -24.34 -25.84 -18.80
CA CYS A 74 -24.66 -25.94 -17.38
C CYS A 74 -24.85 -24.57 -16.71
N LEU A 75 -24.07 -23.56 -17.09
CA LEU A 75 -24.13 -22.21 -16.52
C LEU A 75 -25.34 -21.42 -17.01
N GLU A 76 -25.77 -21.65 -18.25
CA GLU A 76 -26.98 -21.07 -18.83
C GLU A 76 -28.26 -21.62 -18.17
N GLU A 77 -28.27 -22.91 -17.84
CA GLU A 77 -29.39 -23.57 -17.14
C GLU A 77 -29.35 -23.38 -15.61
N ASN A 78 -28.40 -22.61 -15.07
CA ASN A 78 -28.15 -22.41 -13.63
C ASN A 78 -27.84 -23.71 -12.85
N HIS A 79 -27.32 -24.74 -13.53
CA HIS A 79 -26.81 -25.96 -12.92
C HIS A 79 -25.39 -25.75 -12.36
N TYR A 80 -25.29 -24.86 -11.36
CA TYR A 80 -24.01 -24.41 -10.81
C TYR A 80 -23.15 -25.55 -10.26
N ASP A 81 -23.71 -26.49 -9.50
CA ASP A 81 -22.92 -27.61 -8.94
C ASP A 81 -22.22 -28.44 -10.02
N ALA A 82 -22.95 -28.78 -11.10
CA ALA A 82 -22.39 -29.52 -12.22
C ALA A 82 -21.33 -28.72 -12.97
N ALA A 83 -21.56 -27.43 -13.20
CA ALA A 83 -20.59 -26.53 -13.83
C ALA A 83 -19.30 -26.41 -12.99
N LEU A 84 -19.43 -26.28 -11.67
CA LEU A 84 -18.29 -26.18 -10.75
C LEU A 84 -17.52 -27.51 -10.63
N ASP A 85 -18.20 -28.66 -10.61
CA ASP A 85 -17.57 -29.99 -10.69
C ASP A 85 -16.72 -30.13 -11.96
N LEU A 86 -17.27 -29.72 -13.11
CA LEU A 86 -16.56 -29.76 -14.39
C LEU A 86 -15.36 -28.82 -14.38
N LEU A 87 -15.52 -27.59 -13.88
CA LEU A 87 -14.42 -26.62 -13.77
C LEU A 87 -13.30 -27.12 -12.85
N GLU A 88 -13.62 -27.73 -11.71
CA GLU A 88 -12.62 -28.34 -10.81
C GLU A 88 -11.90 -29.51 -11.49
N SER A 89 -12.63 -30.38 -12.19
CA SER A 89 -12.05 -31.54 -12.87
C SER A 89 -11.11 -31.17 -14.02
N CYS A 90 -11.36 -30.04 -14.68
CA CYS A 90 -10.55 -29.54 -15.79
C CYS A 90 -9.32 -28.74 -15.33
N GLN A 91 -9.27 -28.34 -14.06
CA GLN A 91 -8.16 -27.58 -13.51
C GLN A 91 -6.95 -28.47 -13.28
N SER A 92 -5.87 -28.16 -13.99
CA SER A 92 -4.59 -28.82 -13.83
C SER A 92 -3.48 -27.81 -14.09
N GLN A 93 -2.23 -28.17 -13.79
CA GLN A 93 -1.08 -27.32 -14.14
C GLN A 93 -0.97 -27.03 -15.65
N GLN A 94 -1.70 -27.78 -16.48
CA GLN A 94 -1.66 -27.67 -17.94
C GLN A 94 -2.84 -26.90 -18.54
N TYR A 95 -3.97 -26.76 -17.83
CA TYR A 95 -5.19 -26.16 -18.37
C TYR A 95 -5.86 -25.19 -17.41
N HIS A 96 -6.33 -24.05 -17.94
CA HIS A 96 -7.10 -23.05 -17.21
C HIS A 96 -8.41 -22.68 -17.92
N PRO A 97 -9.43 -22.20 -17.18
CA PRO A 97 -10.69 -21.73 -17.77
C PRO A 97 -10.51 -20.48 -18.66
N PRO A 98 -11.35 -20.32 -19.70
CA PRO A 98 -11.42 -19.08 -20.48
C PRO A 98 -11.86 -17.89 -19.64
N GLU A 99 -11.60 -16.69 -20.15
CA GLU A 99 -11.96 -15.42 -19.51
C GLU A 99 -13.45 -15.32 -19.19
N LYS A 100 -14.33 -15.80 -20.08
CA LYS A 100 -15.80 -15.85 -19.88
C LYS A 100 -16.16 -16.62 -18.61
N HIS A 101 -15.57 -17.79 -18.39
CA HIS A 101 -15.83 -18.62 -17.20
C HIS A 101 -15.29 -18.00 -15.92
N ILE A 102 -14.11 -17.38 -15.98
CA ILE A 102 -13.54 -16.65 -14.84
C ILE A 102 -14.46 -15.49 -14.44
N ARG A 103 -14.96 -14.70 -15.41
CA ARG A 103 -15.93 -13.63 -15.14
C ARG A 103 -17.23 -14.18 -14.57
N ARG A 104 -17.74 -15.30 -15.08
CA ARG A 104 -18.95 -15.95 -14.56
C ARG A 104 -18.78 -16.46 -13.12
N LEU A 105 -17.60 -16.99 -12.77
CA LEU A 105 -17.29 -17.33 -11.38
C LEU A 105 -17.30 -16.11 -10.46
N MET A 106 -16.83 -14.94 -10.94
CA MET A 106 -16.95 -13.69 -10.19
C MET A 106 -18.40 -13.26 -10.00
N ASP A 107 -19.27 -13.48 -11.00
CA ASP A 107 -20.71 -13.22 -10.90
C ASP A 107 -21.36 -14.10 -9.84
N ILE A 108 -21.11 -15.42 -9.91
CA ILE A 108 -21.64 -16.42 -8.97
C ILE A 108 -21.28 -16.06 -7.53
N ILE A 109 -20.08 -15.51 -7.29
CA ILE A 109 -19.66 -15.08 -5.95
C ILE A 109 -20.55 -13.93 -5.43
N VAL A 110 -20.97 -12.98 -6.26
CA VAL A 110 -21.68 -11.77 -5.80
C VAL A 110 -23.20 -11.81 -6.02
N ASP A 111 -23.71 -12.85 -6.69
CA ASP A 111 -25.12 -13.07 -6.95
C ASP A 111 -25.87 -13.45 -5.66
N ASP A 112 -26.98 -12.77 -5.37
CA ASP A 112 -27.80 -13.02 -4.19
C ASP A 112 -28.66 -14.28 -4.29
N GLN A 113 -28.93 -14.73 -5.52
CA GLN A 113 -29.76 -15.92 -5.75
C GLN A 113 -28.97 -17.21 -5.57
N VAL A 114 -27.64 -17.12 -5.46
CA VAL A 114 -26.74 -18.26 -5.31
C VAL A 114 -26.50 -18.57 -3.83
N ASP A 115 -26.47 -19.86 -3.48
CA ASP A 115 -26.15 -20.33 -2.13
C ASP A 115 -24.72 -20.00 -1.69
N ASP A 116 -24.52 -19.76 -0.39
CA ASP A 116 -23.21 -19.42 0.18
C ASP A 116 -22.15 -20.51 -0.08
N GLY A 117 -22.56 -21.78 -0.10
CA GLY A 117 -21.68 -22.92 -0.39
C GLY A 117 -21.16 -22.88 -1.83
N ILE A 118 -22.03 -22.56 -2.79
CA ILE A 118 -21.69 -22.43 -4.21
C ILE A 118 -20.76 -21.22 -4.41
N ALA A 119 -21.07 -20.08 -3.80
CA ALA A 119 -20.21 -18.89 -3.86
C ALA A 119 -18.82 -19.17 -3.27
N ALA A 120 -18.73 -19.86 -2.14
CA ALA A 120 -17.47 -20.25 -1.52
C ALA A 120 -16.66 -21.23 -2.39
N ARG A 121 -17.36 -22.14 -3.09
CA ARG A 121 -16.74 -23.08 -4.02
C ARG A 121 -16.20 -22.37 -5.26
N ALA A 122 -16.97 -21.46 -5.86
CA ALA A 122 -16.52 -20.61 -6.97
C ALA A 122 -15.27 -19.79 -6.60
N TYR A 123 -15.23 -19.25 -5.39
CA TYR A 123 -14.05 -18.56 -4.87
C TYR A 123 -12.82 -19.49 -4.74
N LYS A 124 -12.98 -20.70 -4.21
CA LYS A 124 -11.89 -21.69 -4.11
C LYS A 124 -11.34 -22.08 -5.49
N ILE A 125 -12.22 -22.25 -6.47
CA ILE A 125 -11.87 -22.52 -7.87
C ILE A 125 -11.03 -21.37 -8.43
N LEU A 126 -11.44 -20.11 -8.23
CA LEU A 126 -10.64 -18.95 -8.64
C LEU A 126 -9.26 -18.90 -7.97
N GLN A 127 -9.18 -19.19 -6.67
CA GLN A 127 -7.90 -19.29 -5.96
C GLN A 127 -7.01 -20.41 -6.54
N HIS A 128 -7.59 -21.56 -6.88
CA HIS A 128 -6.85 -22.66 -7.48
C HIS A 128 -6.34 -22.34 -8.89
N VAL A 129 -7.15 -21.65 -9.72
CA VAL A 129 -6.71 -21.13 -11.03
C VAL A 129 -5.52 -20.18 -10.86
N LEU A 130 -5.58 -19.25 -9.90
CA LEU A 130 -4.49 -18.33 -9.63
C LEU A 130 -3.21 -19.04 -9.17
N GLN A 131 -3.33 -20.09 -8.35
CA GLN A 131 -2.19 -20.89 -7.89
C GLN A 131 -1.56 -21.74 -9.00
N THR A 132 -2.38 -22.36 -9.84
CA THR A 132 -1.93 -23.29 -10.89
C THR A 132 -1.48 -22.59 -12.16
N SER A 133 -2.20 -21.55 -12.56
CA SER A 133 -2.09 -20.88 -13.86
C SER A 133 -1.56 -19.45 -13.74
N GLY A 134 -1.36 -18.97 -12.51
CA GLY A 134 -0.76 -17.67 -12.23
C GLY A 134 -1.62 -16.51 -12.76
N ASN A 135 -0.94 -15.41 -13.07
CA ASN A 135 -1.55 -14.22 -13.64
C ASN A 135 -1.97 -14.36 -15.11
N ALA A 136 -1.51 -15.40 -15.83
CA ALA A 136 -1.79 -15.58 -17.26
C ALA A 136 -3.30 -15.68 -17.55
N ALA A 137 -4.01 -16.47 -16.73
CA ALA A 137 -5.46 -16.64 -16.83
C ALA A 137 -6.26 -15.34 -16.59
N PHE A 138 -5.65 -14.33 -15.95
CA PHE A 138 -6.34 -13.11 -15.53
C PHE A 138 -5.95 -11.86 -16.34
N GLN A 139 -5.02 -11.95 -17.30
CA GLN A 139 -4.42 -10.75 -17.91
C GLN A 139 -5.41 -9.83 -18.63
N ASN A 140 -6.48 -10.40 -19.19
CA ASN A 140 -7.43 -9.67 -20.03
C ASN A 140 -8.83 -9.54 -19.42
N ILE A 141 -9.04 -10.08 -18.20
CA ILE A 141 -10.34 -10.05 -17.53
C ILE A 141 -10.90 -8.63 -17.47
N TRP A 142 -10.02 -7.65 -17.20
CA TRP A 142 -10.37 -6.24 -17.01
C TRP A 142 -9.91 -5.31 -18.13
N THR A 143 -9.44 -5.82 -19.28
CA THR A 143 -8.95 -4.99 -20.39
C THR A 143 -9.71 -5.14 -21.70
N SER A 144 -10.69 -6.05 -21.78
CA SER A 144 -11.49 -6.24 -22.99
C SER A 144 -12.44 -5.06 -23.21
N GLU A 145 -12.41 -4.47 -24.41
CA GLU A 145 -13.32 -3.41 -24.86
C GLU A 145 -14.73 -3.94 -25.20
N GLN A 146 -14.87 -5.26 -25.32
CA GLN A 146 -16.15 -5.94 -25.57
C GLN A 146 -16.41 -6.90 -24.39
N LEU A 147 -17.26 -6.46 -23.48
CA LEU A 147 -17.97 -7.37 -22.58
C LEU A 147 -19.27 -7.69 -23.30
N ASP A 148 -19.45 -8.96 -23.72
CA ASP A 148 -20.72 -9.40 -24.29
C ASP A 148 -21.84 -9.14 -23.28
N SER A 149 -22.97 -8.64 -23.77
CA SER A 149 -24.16 -8.26 -22.98
C SER A 149 -24.82 -9.43 -22.23
N GLU A 150 -24.28 -10.64 -22.35
CA GLU A 150 -24.74 -11.88 -21.71
C GLU A 150 -23.98 -12.21 -20.41
N GLN A 151 -23.06 -11.34 -19.98
CA GLN A 151 -22.33 -11.48 -18.72
C GLN A 151 -23.17 -10.92 -17.56
N GLY A 152 -23.15 -11.58 -16.40
CA GLY A 152 -24.11 -11.35 -15.31
C GLY A 152 -24.10 -9.94 -14.72
N THR A 153 -24.99 -9.71 -13.74
CA THR A 153 -25.30 -8.37 -13.17
C THR A 153 -24.09 -7.54 -12.70
N LEU A 154 -22.97 -8.19 -12.36
CA LEU A 154 -21.73 -7.53 -11.97
C LEU A 154 -21.06 -6.74 -13.11
N TRP A 155 -21.21 -7.19 -14.37
CA TRP A 155 -20.53 -6.63 -15.54
C TRP A 155 -21.41 -5.70 -16.39
N GLU A 156 -22.73 -5.70 -16.21
CA GLU A 156 -23.70 -4.91 -17.00
C GLU A 156 -23.37 -3.40 -17.06
N ASN A 157 -22.71 -2.86 -16.03
CA ASN A 157 -22.32 -1.45 -15.93
C ASN A 157 -20.81 -1.25 -15.87
N TYR A 158 -20.02 -2.20 -16.36
CA TYR A 158 -18.57 -2.08 -16.36
C TYR A 158 -18.11 -1.00 -17.34
N VAL A 159 -17.51 0.07 -16.80
CA VAL A 159 -16.91 1.16 -17.60
C VAL A 159 -15.40 0.98 -17.70
N ASN A 160 -14.75 0.78 -16.55
CA ASN A 160 -13.33 0.52 -16.44
C ASN A 160 -13.04 -0.13 -15.09
N PHE A 161 -11.82 -0.67 -14.95
CA PHE A 161 -11.39 -1.37 -13.74
C PHE A 161 -11.50 -0.52 -12.47
N TRP A 162 -11.15 0.76 -12.49
CA TRP A 162 -11.17 1.58 -11.29
C TRP A 162 -12.59 1.91 -10.83
N LYS A 163 -13.50 2.15 -11.78
CA LYS A 163 -14.92 2.31 -11.45
C LYS A 163 -15.52 1.01 -10.93
N PHE A 164 -15.11 -0.13 -11.49
CA PHE A 164 -15.48 -1.46 -11.00
C PHE A 164 -15.03 -1.68 -9.54
N ILE A 165 -13.78 -1.36 -9.21
CA ILE A 165 -13.27 -1.43 -7.82
C ILE A 165 -14.03 -0.49 -6.89
N GLU A 166 -14.30 0.74 -7.31
CA GLU A 166 -15.10 1.71 -6.55
C GLU A 166 -16.52 1.18 -6.27
N ASN A 167 -17.17 0.56 -7.27
CA ASN A 167 -18.50 -0.02 -7.12
C ASN A 167 -18.51 -1.22 -6.16
N LEU A 168 -17.46 -2.06 -6.18
CA LEU A 168 -17.31 -3.15 -5.21
C LEU A 168 -17.17 -2.61 -3.79
N PHE A 169 -16.31 -1.61 -3.58
CA PHE A 169 -16.17 -0.97 -2.27
C PHE A 169 -17.45 -0.27 -1.82
N THR A 170 -18.18 0.38 -2.73
CA THR A 170 -19.50 0.96 -2.45
C THR A 170 -20.52 -0.09 -2.06
N SER A 171 -20.42 -1.29 -2.62
CA SER A 171 -21.35 -2.38 -2.32
C SER A 171 -21.08 -3.01 -0.94
N LEU A 172 -19.87 -2.87 -0.39
CA LEU A 172 -19.55 -3.31 0.98
C LEU A 172 -20.28 -2.53 2.07
N THR A 173 -20.69 -1.28 1.80
CA THR A 173 -21.47 -0.50 2.76
C THR A 173 -22.93 -0.97 2.84
N LYS A 174 -23.36 -1.84 1.90
CA LYS A 174 -24.67 -2.48 1.91
C LYS A 174 -24.59 -3.82 2.66
N VAL A 175 -25.34 -3.94 3.75
CA VAL A 175 -25.21 -5.00 4.77
C VAL A 175 -25.27 -6.44 4.22
N ASN A 176 -26.09 -6.70 3.21
CA ASN A 176 -26.44 -8.08 2.81
C ASN A 176 -25.37 -8.82 1.99
N LYS A 177 -24.32 -8.14 1.47
CA LYS A 177 -23.34 -8.77 0.55
C LYS A 177 -21.88 -8.64 0.97
N SER A 178 -21.63 -8.09 2.16
CA SER A 178 -20.28 -7.65 2.56
C SER A 178 -19.25 -8.79 2.55
N GLY A 179 -19.59 -9.98 3.06
CA GLY A 179 -18.69 -11.13 3.08
C GLY A 179 -18.25 -11.61 1.69
N ARG A 180 -19.20 -11.80 0.77
CA ARG A 180 -18.92 -12.30 -0.59
C ARG A 180 -18.15 -11.29 -1.44
N ILE A 181 -18.48 -10.00 -1.33
CA ILE A 181 -17.72 -8.94 -2.00
C ILE A 181 -16.30 -8.84 -1.45
N MET A 182 -16.10 -9.01 -0.14
CA MET A 182 -14.76 -9.07 0.46
C MET A 182 -13.94 -10.23 -0.10
N MET A 183 -14.55 -11.41 -0.32
CA MET A 183 -13.88 -12.55 -0.97
C MET A 183 -13.44 -12.19 -2.39
N LEU A 184 -14.32 -11.60 -3.20
CA LEU A 184 -13.98 -11.18 -4.55
C LEU A 184 -12.85 -10.13 -4.57
N LEU A 185 -12.93 -9.11 -3.71
CA LEU A 185 -11.89 -8.08 -3.61
C LEU A 185 -10.54 -8.68 -3.17
N ASP A 186 -10.53 -9.59 -2.19
CA ASP A 186 -9.31 -10.29 -1.77
C ASP A 186 -8.70 -11.11 -2.90
N HIS A 187 -9.53 -11.76 -3.72
CA HIS A 187 -9.07 -12.46 -4.92
C HIS A 187 -8.40 -11.50 -5.91
N ILE A 188 -9.05 -10.38 -6.23
CA ILE A 188 -8.52 -9.37 -7.18
C ILE A 188 -7.18 -8.82 -6.68
N VAL A 189 -7.09 -8.49 -5.38
CA VAL A 189 -5.85 -8.03 -4.75
C VAL A 189 -4.76 -9.07 -4.91
N SER A 190 -5.07 -10.35 -4.66
CA SER A 190 -4.13 -11.45 -4.80
C SER A 190 -3.63 -11.63 -6.24
N VAL A 191 -4.51 -11.51 -7.24
CA VAL A 191 -4.11 -11.55 -8.66
C VAL A 191 -3.07 -10.47 -8.97
N ILE A 192 -3.29 -9.24 -8.49
CA ILE A 192 -2.38 -8.12 -8.71
C ILE A 192 -1.04 -8.31 -8.01
N GLU A 193 -1.06 -8.73 -6.74
CA GLU A 193 0.16 -8.97 -5.95
C GLU A 193 1.03 -10.07 -6.57
N ILE A 194 0.41 -11.15 -7.05
CA ILE A 194 1.10 -12.26 -7.70
C ILE A 194 1.68 -11.82 -9.05
N ASP A 195 0.92 -11.07 -9.86
CA ASP A 195 1.41 -10.55 -11.14
C ASP A 195 2.67 -9.69 -10.98
N ILE A 196 2.70 -8.78 -10.01
CA ILE A 196 3.86 -7.92 -9.72
C ILE A 196 5.06 -8.74 -9.29
N LYS A 197 4.87 -9.75 -8.44
CA LYS A 197 5.97 -10.61 -7.97
C LYS A 197 6.55 -11.49 -9.06
N ILE A 198 5.70 -12.14 -9.87
CA ILE A 198 6.15 -12.93 -11.02
C ILE A 198 6.92 -12.04 -12.01
N LYS A 199 6.45 -10.79 -12.22
CA LYS A 199 7.06 -9.84 -13.14
C LYS A 199 8.01 -8.84 -12.46
N LYS A 200 8.62 -9.19 -11.32
CA LYS A 200 9.48 -8.27 -10.55
C LYS A 200 10.63 -7.65 -11.36
N GLU A 201 11.12 -8.36 -12.40
CA GLU A 201 12.16 -7.87 -13.32
C GLU A 201 11.59 -7.09 -14.53
N LYS A 202 10.29 -7.21 -14.80
CA LYS A 202 9.58 -6.61 -15.95
C LYS A 202 8.30 -5.89 -15.49
N LEU A 203 8.44 -5.03 -14.49
CA LEU A 203 7.31 -4.31 -13.87
C LEU A 203 6.51 -3.45 -14.85
N ASN A 204 7.13 -3.00 -15.95
CA ASN A 204 6.47 -2.29 -17.05
C ASN A 204 5.37 -3.10 -17.77
N SER A 205 5.36 -4.43 -17.61
CA SER A 205 4.41 -5.36 -18.23
C SER A 205 3.34 -5.90 -17.27
N THR A 206 3.32 -5.38 -16.04
CA THR A 206 2.35 -5.78 -15.01
C THR A 206 0.93 -5.39 -15.40
N LEU A 207 -0.02 -6.22 -14.97
CA LEU A 207 -1.45 -6.01 -15.15
C LEU A 207 -1.86 -4.64 -14.58
N LEU A 208 -1.46 -4.35 -13.34
CA LEU A 208 -1.83 -3.10 -12.67
C LEU A 208 -1.40 -1.87 -13.48
N LEU A 209 -0.20 -1.86 -14.03
CA LEU A 209 0.29 -0.73 -14.83
C LEU A 209 -0.45 -0.58 -16.17
N LYS A 210 -0.97 -1.68 -16.73
CA LYS A 210 -1.85 -1.65 -17.90
C LYS A 210 -3.22 -1.05 -17.57
N LEU A 211 -3.74 -1.32 -16.36
CA LEU A 211 -5.02 -0.79 -15.88
C LEU A 211 -4.96 0.69 -15.49
N ILE A 212 -3.76 1.24 -15.24
CA ILE A 212 -3.58 2.68 -15.01
C ILE A 212 -3.54 3.42 -16.37
N PRO A 213 -4.40 4.43 -16.58
CA PRO A 213 -4.47 5.18 -17.83
C PRO A 213 -3.10 5.72 -18.29
N LYS A 214 -2.83 5.63 -19.59
CA LYS A 214 -1.58 6.17 -20.15
C LYS A 214 -1.63 7.70 -20.13
N SER A 215 -0.59 8.33 -19.58
CA SER A 215 -0.28 9.74 -19.80
C SER A 215 0.66 9.92 -21.00
N CYS A 216 0.86 11.15 -21.45
CA CYS A 216 1.92 11.46 -22.41
C CYS A 216 3.29 11.12 -21.79
N GLY A 217 3.94 10.06 -22.28
CA GLY A 217 5.27 9.64 -21.83
C GLY A 217 5.34 8.22 -21.27
N LYS A 218 6.53 7.82 -20.84
CA LYS A 218 6.81 6.47 -20.30
C LYS A 218 6.35 6.28 -18.85
N VAL A 219 6.25 7.37 -18.08
CA VAL A 219 5.84 7.39 -16.67
C VAL A 219 4.37 7.78 -16.56
N ARG A 220 3.61 7.05 -15.75
CA ARG A 220 2.19 7.34 -15.51
C ARG A 220 2.04 8.54 -14.58
N THR A 221 1.26 9.53 -15.00
CA THR A 221 0.88 10.69 -14.19
C THR A 221 -0.63 10.79 -13.96
N ASN A 222 -1.46 10.15 -14.81
CA ASN A 222 -2.91 10.12 -14.64
C ASN A 222 -3.34 9.02 -13.67
N ILE A 223 -3.34 9.36 -12.39
CA ILE A 223 -3.60 8.43 -11.28
C ILE A 223 -4.79 8.84 -10.41
N LYS A 224 -5.49 9.92 -10.79
CA LYS A 224 -6.60 10.48 -10.03
C LYS A 224 -7.71 9.44 -9.80
N ASP A 225 -8.17 8.80 -10.86
CA ASP A 225 -9.25 7.81 -10.78
C ASP A 225 -8.84 6.57 -9.96
N PRO A 226 -7.64 5.97 -10.16
CA PRO A 226 -7.13 4.93 -9.27
C PRO A 226 -7.15 5.32 -7.79
N ILE A 227 -6.66 6.51 -7.46
CA ILE A 227 -6.57 6.96 -6.06
C ILE A 227 -7.95 7.27 -5.48
N ASN A 228 -8.86 7.85 -6.25
CA ASN A 228 -10.24 8.06 -5.80
C ASN A 228 -10.94 6.72 -5.50
N ALA A 229 -10.82 5.73 -6.40
CA ALA A 229 -11.42 4.42 -6.21
C ALA A 229 -10.88 3.70 -4.97
N LEU A 230 -9.56 3.75 -4.75
CA LEU A 230 -8.92 3.11 -3.58
C LEU A 230 -9.21 3.85 -2.28
N LEU A 231 -9.31 5.18 -2.30
CA LEU A 231 -9.54 5.96 -1.09
C LEU A 231 -11.02 6.17 -0.77
N PHE A 232 -11.92 5.78 -1.69
CA PHE A 232 -13.37 5.79 -1.49
C PHE A 232 -13.81 5.16 -0.16
N PRO A 233 -13.35 3.95 0.22
CA PRO A 233 -13.78 3.29 1.47
C PRO A 233 -13.52 4.12 2.72
N PHE A 234 -12.47 4.96 2.71
CA PHE A 234 -12.11 5.77 3.87
C PHE A 234 -13.01 7.00 4.05
N HIS A 235 -13.82 7.37 3.05
CA HIS A 235 -14.83 8.42 3.20
C HIS A 235 -16.10 7.90 3.89
N GLU A 236 -16.26 6.58 3.95
CA GLU A 236 -17.36 5.86 4.59
C GLU A 236 -16.89 5.22 5.92
N ASP A 237 -17.84 4.79 6.76
CA ASP A 237 -17.54 4.04 7.99
C ASP A 237 -17.33 2.55 7.66
N VAL A 238 -16.13 2.20 7.19
CA VAL A 238 -15.76 0.83 6.78
C VAL A 238 -14.99 0.06 7.85
N SER A 239 -14.99 -1.27 7.75
CA SER A 239 -14.18 -2.14 8.60
C SER A 239 -12.67 -1.99 8.32
N ILE A 240 -11.86 -2.41 9.29
CA ILE A 240 -10.40 -2.41 9.14
C ILE A 240 -9.95 -3.39 8.05
N GLU A 241 -10.68 -4.47 7.82
CA GLU A 241 -10.43 -5.45 6.76
C GLU A 241 -10.61 -4.82 5.37
N THR A 242 -11.68 -4.05 5.17
CA THR A 242 -11.91 -3.32 3.90
C THR A 242 -10.80 -2.30 3.65
N ALA A 243 -10.43 -1.54 4.69
CA ALA A 243 -9.31 -0.61 4.62
C ALA A 243 -7.99 -1.32 4.24
N ARG A 244 -7.72 -2.50 4.83
CA ARG A 244 -6.52 -3.31 4.52
C ARG A 244 -6.49 -3.78 3.07
N LEU A 245 -7.62 -4.20 2.50
CA LEU A 245 -7.67 -4.61 1.07
C LEU A 245 -7.35 -3.44 0.14
N SER A 246 -7.94 -2.26 0.38
CA SER A 246 -7.60 -1.05 -0.37
C SER A 246 -6.11 -0.71 -0.28
N GLN A 247 -5.55 -0.76 0.94
CA GLN A 247 -4.13 -0.46 1.17
C GLN A 247 -3.18 -1.45 0.51
N ARG A 248 -3.58 -2.73 0.38
CA ARG A 248 -2.81 -3.72 -0.37
C ARG A 248 -2.70 -3.36 -1.86
N ILE A 249 -3.78 -2.88 -2.49
CA ILE A 249 -3.71 -2.40 -3.88
C ILE A 249 -2.89 -1.10 -3.97
N LEU A 250 -3.09 -0.15 -3.04
CA LEU A 250 -2.32 1.09 -3.00
C LEU A 250 -0.82 0.80 -2.86
N LYS A 251 -0.43 -0.19 -2.03
CA LYS A 251 0.94 -0.66 -1.90
C LYS A 251 1.52 -1.11 -3.25
N GLN A 252 0.74 -1.80 -4.07
CA GLN A 252 1.18 -2.21 -5.40
C GLN A 252 1.42 -1.00 -6.34
N ILE A 253 0.59 0.04 -6.25
CA ILE A 253 0.82 1.31 -6.97
C ILE A 253 2.10 1.99 -6.46
N ILE A 254 2.35 1.99 -5.15
CA ILE A 254 3.57 2.55 -4.53
C ILE A 254 4.82 1.80 -5.02
N ILE A 255 4.78 0.47 -5.11
CA ILE A 255 5.87 -0.35 -5.68
C ILE A 255 6.20 0.09 -7.11
N LEU A 256 5.18 0.27 -7.96
CA LEU A 256 5.37 0.77 -9.32
C LEU A 256 5.91 2.21 -9.37
N SER A 257 5.57 3.03 -8.37
CA SER A 257 6.11 4.39 -8.21
C SER A 257 7.59 4.40 -7.81
N HIS A 258 7.99 3.58 -6.82
CA HIS A 258 9.40 3.43 -6.45
C HIS A 258 10.23 2.83 -7.59
N ALA A 259 9.61 1.95 -8.39
CA ALA A 259 10.19 1.44 -9.63
C ALA A 259 10.15 2.45 -10.81
N GLY A 260 9.75 3.70 -10.59
CA GLY A 260 9.80 4.76 -11.61
C GLY A 260 8.81 4.60 -12.77
N HIS A 261 7.83 3.70 -12.67
CA HIS A 261 6.77 3.54 -13.66
C HIS A 261 5.60 4.49 -13.43
N ILE A 262 5.42 4.96 -12.19
CA ILE A 262 4.42 5.96 -11.80
C ILE A 262 5.16 7.17 -11.21
N CYS A 263 4.68 8.37 -11.52
CA CYS A 263 5.29 9.59 -11.02
C CYS A 263 5.00 9.76 -9.51
N SER A 264 6.04 9.62 -8.69
CA SER A 264 5.93 9.70 -7.23
C SER A 264 5.33 11.01 -6.73
N SER A 265 5.72 12.16 -7.30
CA SER A 265 5.17 13.46 -6.89
C SER A 265 3.68 13.59 -7.21
N SER A 266 3.22 13.08 -8.36
CA SER A 266 1.79 13.02 -8.69
C SER A 266 1.06 12.12 -7.68
N LEU A 267 1.60 10.94 -7.39
CA LEU A 267 1.03 9.98 -6.43
C LEU A 267 0.86 10.56 -5.03
N ILE A 268 1.92 11.15 -4.50
CA ILE A 268 1.91 11.79 -3.19
C ILE A 268 0.89 12.93 -3.17
N THR A 269 0.85 13.76 -4.21
CA THR A 269 -0.06 14.90 -4.29
C THR A 269 -1.52 14.47 -4.32
N GLU A 270 -1.87 13.47 -5.12
CA GLU A 270 -3.26 13.00 -5.22
C GLU A 270 -3.71 12.33 -3.92
N VAL A 271 -2.87 11.46 -3.33
CA VAL A 271 -3.17 10.84 -2.03
C VAL A 271 -3.33 11.91 -0.94
N TYR A 272 -2.47 12.94 -0.94
CA TYR A 272 -2.56 14.07 -0.01
C TYR A 272 -3.88 14.84 -0.16
N GLN A 273 -4.31 15.12 -1.39
CA GLN A 273 -5.57 15.82 -1.67
C GLN A 273 -6.78 15.05 -1.12
N GLN A 274 -6.80 13.72 -1.25
CA GLN A 274 -7.87 12.90 -0.66
C GLN A 274 -7.76 12.82 0.86
N MET A 275 -6.55 12.63 1.39
CA MET A 275 -6.29 12.56 2.83
C MET A 275 -6.79 13.82 3.56
N ASN A 276 -6.65 14.99 2.94
CA ASN A 276 -7.13 16.26 3.50
C ASN A 276 -8.65 16.34 3.71
N LYS A 277 -9.42 15.52 3.00
CA LYS A 277 -10.89 15.46 3.13
C LYS A 277 -11.35 14.55 4.26
N PHE A 278 -10.47 13.66 4.77
CA PHE A 278 -10.83 12.71 5.81
C PHE A 278 -11.13 13.38 7.15
N LYS A 279 -12.16 12.86 7.83
CA LYS A 279 -12.43 13.12 9.25
C LYS A 279 -11.38 12.45 10.14
N ARG A 280 -11.44 12.74 11.45
CA ARG A 280 -10.50 12.23 12.46
C ARG A 280 -10.33 10.70 12.46
N SER A 281 -11.44 9.97 12.54
CA SER A 281 -11.45 8.49 12.56
C SER A 281 -10.89 7.91 11.27
N GLN A 282 -11.33 8.46 10.14
CA GLN A 282 -10.93 8.07 8.80
C GLN A 282 -9.43 8.29 8.54
N LEU A 283 -8.90 9.45 8.93
CA LEU A 283 -7.47 9.76 8.83
C LEU A 283 -6.65 8.79 9.69
N LYS A 284 -7.12 8.49 10.91
CA LYS A 284 -6.46 7.54 11.81
C LYS A 284 -6.42 6.15 11.18
N LEU A 285 -7.57 5.65 10.71
CA LEU A 285 -7.67 4.35 10.05
C LEU A 285 -6.77 4.27 8.81
N PHE A 286 -6.78 5.32 7.98
CA PHE A 286 -5.95 5.42 6.78
C PHE A 286 -4.46 5.34 7.09
N LEU A 287 -3.95 6.18 8.01
CA LEU A 287 -2.53 6.18 8.35
C LEU A 287 -2.09 4.93 9.12
N GLN A 288 -3.00 4.30 9.89
CA GLN A 288 -2.70 3.05 10.61
C GLN A 288 -2.65 1.82 9.70
N THR A 289 -3.37 1.83 8.58
CA THR A 289 -3.43 0.69 7.65
C THR A 289 -2.47 0.82 6.46
N MET A 290 -1.83 1.97 6.28
CA MET A 290 -0.85 2.21 5.22
C MET A 290 0.39 1.31 5.37
N LEU A 291 0.74 0.61 4.29
CA LEU A 291 1.71 -0.49 4.31
C LEU A 291 3.14 -0.09 3.88
N SER A 292 3.36 1.14 3.42
CA SER A 292 4.69 1.63 3.03
C SER A 292 5.12 2.79 3.92
N SER A 293 6.17 2.57 4.71
CA SER A 293 6.69 3.58 5.64
C SER A 293 7.39 4.71 4.88
N THR A 294 8.13 4.39 3.81
CA THR A 294 8.84 5.42 3.03
C THR A 294 7.86 6.34 2.29
N PHE A 295 6.80 5.78 1.68
CA PHE A 295 5.76 6.58 1.04
C PHE A 295 4.99 7.42 2.07
N LYS A 296 4.67 6.84 3.23
CA LYS A 296 4.03 7.55 4.35
C LYS A 296 4.87 8.73 4.83
N CYS A 297 6.19 8.58 4.93
CA CYS A 297 7.11 9.70 5.22
C CYS A 297 6.96 10.83 4.20
N MET A 298 7.01 10.51 2.91
CA MET A 298 6.91 11.51 1.85
C MET A 298 5.55 12.23 1.86
N LEU A 299 4.47 11.47 2.08
CA LEU A 299 3.11 12.01 2.21
C LEU A 299 2.96 12.95 3.39
N LEU A 300 3.47 12.57 4.56
CA LEU A 300 3.32 13.36 5.78
C LEU A 300 4.30 14.54 5.82
N ASP A 301 5.48 14.43 5.18
CA ASP A 301 6.38 15.57 4.94
C ASP A 301 5.69 16.63 4.07
N LEU A 302 4.97 16.23 3.01
CA LEU A 302 4.14 17.16 2.23
C LEU A 302 3.02 17.79 3.08
N ALA A 303 2.35 16.99 3.92
CA ALA A 303 1.30 17.49 4.79
C ALA A 303 1.81 18.53 5.80
N LEU A 304 2.98 18.29 6.39
CA LEU A 304 3.63 19.22 7.32
C LEU A 304 4.19 20.46 6.61
N ARG A 305 4.62 20.36 5.35
CA ARG A 305 4.99 21.53 4.52
C ARG A 305 3.83 22.51 4.30
N ASN A 306 2.59 22.04 4.38
CA ASN A 306 1.39 22.87 4.27
C ASN A 306 0.91 23.38 5.64
N THR A 307 1.82 23.93 6.44
CA THR A 307 1.54 24.49 7.77
C THR A 307 2.17 25.89 7.92
N ASP A 308 1.82 26.60 8.99
CA ASP A 308 2.37 27.93 9.28
C ASP A 308 3.80 27.83 9.83
N PHE A 309 4.75 28.42 9.09
CA PHE A 309 6.17 28.51 9.45
C PHE A 309 6.61 29.92 9.87
N SER A 310 5.68 30.80 10.22
CA SER A 310 5.97 32.20 10.60
C SER A 310 6.94 32.32 11.78
N ARG A 311 6.99 31.31 12.67
CA ARG A 311 7.88 31.25 13.84
C ARG A 311 9.25 30.62 13.56
N ILE A 312 9.47 30.07 12.37
CA ILE A 312 10.72 29.39 12.04
C ILE A 312 11.82 30.41 11.72
N PRO A 313 13.00 30.32 12.37
CA PRO A 313 14.14 31.19 12.09
C PRO A 313 14.52 31.19 10.61
N ARG A 314 14.88 32.36 10.06
CA ARG A 314 15.22 32.50 8.63
C ARG A 314 16.30 31.51 8.18
N GLN A 315 17.31 31.28 9.03
CA GLN A 315 18.42 30.35 8.77
C GLN A 315 17.96 28.90 8.54
N ASN A 316 16.83 28.49 9.12
CA ASN A 316 16.31 27.13 9.00
C ASN A 316 15.35 26.98 7.81
N ARG A 317 14.88 28.06 7.18
CA ARG A 317 13.84 27.99 6.13
C ARG A 317 14.26 27.16 4.91
N ASN A 318 15.55 27.12 4.59
CA ASN A 318 16.07 26.28 3.49
C ASN A 318 15.83 24.78 3.73
N MET A 319 15.67 24.36 4.99
CA MET A 319 15.35 22.97 5.34
C MET A 319 13.89 22.59 5.03
N ILE A 320 12.99 23.55 4.79
CA ILE A 320 11.58 23.23 4.52
C ILE A 320 11.46 22.36 3.27
N THR A 321 12.26 22.66 2.24
CA THR A 321 12.28 21.93 0.98
C THR A 321 13.16 20.68 1.02
N SER A 322 14.05 20.55 2.01
CA SER A 322 14.95 19.40 2.13
C SER A 322 14.17 18.11 2.43
N PRO A 323 14.77 16.94 2.15
CA PRO A 323 14.21 15.66 2.58
C PRO A 323 13.92 15.63 4.09
N LEU A 324 12.98 14.79 4.49
CA LEU A 324 12.64 14.57 5.89
C LEU A 324 13.86 14.00 6.65
N SER A 325 14.14 14.54 7.83
CA SER A 325 15.21 14.10 8.73
C SER A 325 14.87 14.46 10.18
N LEU A 326 15.53 13.84 11.17
CA LEU A 326 15.34 14.22 12.57
C LEU A 326 15.72 15.68 12.83
N VAL A 327 16.76 16.16 12.14
CA VAL A 327 17.17 17.57 12.19
C VAL A 327 16.04 18.48 11.73
N LYS A 328 15.33 18.11 10.66
CA LYS A 328 14.16 18.86 10.16
C LYS A 328 13.00 18.84 11.16
N PHE A 329 12.76 17.72 11.85
CA PHE A 329 11.76 17.68 12.94
C PHE A 329 12.08 18.71 14.02
N VAL A 330 13.30 18.68 14.56
CA VAL A 330 13.78 19.57 15.64
C VAL A 330 13.68 21.05 15.24
N ASN A 331 14.20 21.38 14.07
CA ASN A 331 14.41 22.77 13.64
C ASN A 331 13.21 23.40 12.91
N ILE A 332 12.28 22.58 12.38
CA ILE A 332 11.12 23.04 11.62
C ILE A 332 9.83 22.58 12.26
N TYR A 333 9.59 21.26 12.32
CA TYR A 333 8.24 20.76 12.53
C TYR A 333 7.73 20.88 13.97
N PHE A 334 8.60 20.77 14.99
CA PHE A 334 8.19 21.00 16.38
C PHE A 334 7.75 22.45 16.67
N ASP A 335 8.15 23.42 15.83
CA ASP A 335 7.73 24.81 15.95
C ASP A 335 6.69 25.24 14.90
N SER A 336 6.33 24.34 13.98
CA SER A 336 5.27 24.58 13.02
C SER A 336 3.89 24.54 13.69
N LYS A 337 2.89 25.17 13.07
CA LYS A 337 1.51 25.21 13.57
C LYS A 337 0.50 25.05 12.44
N PRO A 338 -0.70 24.50 12.70
CA PRO A 338 -1.77 24.55 11.71
C PRO A 338 -2.14 26.01 11.40
N TYR A 339 -2.57 26.28 10.16
CA TYR A 339 -3.04 27.62 9.76
C TYR A 339 -4.25 28.06 10.58
N ASN A 340 -5.20 27.16 10.82
CA ASN A 340 -6.35 27.42 11.69
C ASN A 340 -6.01 27.10 13.16
N LYS A 341 -5.40 28.07 13.85
CA LYS A 341 -4.92 27.91 15.24
C LYS A 341 -6.05 27.84 16.28
N ASN A 342 -7.22 28.35 15.94
CA ASN A 342 -8.34 28.44 16.87
C ASN A 342 -9.21 27.17 16.87
N ASP A 343 -8.95 26.24 15.96
CA ASP A 343 -9.65 24.96 15.88
C ASP A 343 -8.84 23.85 16.58
N PRO A 344 -9.32 23.33 17.72
CA PRO A 344 -8.69 22.23 18.44
C PRO A 344 -8.47 20.98 17.59
N ILE A 345 -9.36 20.73 16.61
CA ILE A 345 -9.27 19.56 15.73
C ILE A 345 -8.09 19.73 14.76
N SER A 346 -7.91 20.94 14.21
CA SER A 346 -6.75 21.28 13.39
C SER A 346 -5.42 21.12 14.14
N LEU A 347 -5.38 21.49 15.42
CA LEU A 347 -4.20 21.26 16.27
C LEU A 347 -3.97 19.76 16.51
N TRP A 348 -4.99 19.01 16.92
CA TRP A 348 -4.89 17.56 17.09
C TRP A 348 -4.39 16.89 15.80
N ARG A 349 -4.95 17.26 14.64
CA ARG A 349 -4.59 16.71 13.33
C ARG A 349 -3.12 16.98 13.01
N HIS A 350 -2.64 18.20 13.29
CA HIS A 350 -1.25 18.57 13.11
C HIS A 350 -0.32 17.71 13.97
N ILE A 351 -0.63 17.54 15.26
CA ILE A 351 0.15 16.67 16.16
C ILE A 351 0.10 15.21 15.72
N PHE A 352 -1.07 14.72 15.31
CA PHE A 352 -1.22 13.36 14.81
C PHE A 352 -0.38 13.10 13.55
N ILE A 353 -0.36 14.04 12.61
CA ILE A 353 0.51 13.99 11.42
C ILE A 353 1.98 14.05 11.83
N LEU A 354 2.35 14.92 12.77
CA LEU A 354 3.72 15.04 13.27
C LEU A 354 4.24 13.72 13.87
N CYS A 355 3.49 13.13 14.79
CA CYS A 355 3.82 11.83 15.40
C CYS A 355 3.86 10.71 14.35
N SER A 356 2.88 10.68 13.45
CA SER A 356 2.83 9.67 12.38
C SER A 356 4.00 9.79 11.41
N ALA A 357 4.41 11.03 11.08
CA ALA A 357 5.56 11.29 10.21
C ALA A 357 6.85 10.82 10.88
N PHE A 358 6.97 11.11 12.18
CA PHE A 358 8.11 10.69 12.99
C PHE A 358 8.23 9.17 13.04
N GLN A 359 7.16 8.48 13.41
CA GLN A 359 7.14 7.02 13.50
C GLN A 359 7.48 6.39 12.14
N SER A 360 6.87 6.90 11.06
CA SER A 360 7.16 6.41 9.71
C SER A 360 8.62 6.66 9.33
N TYR A 361 9.20 7.79 9.75
CA TYR A 361 10.60 8.12 9.48
C TYR A 361 11.51 7.10 10.13
N VAL A 362 11.28 6.80 11.40
CA VAL A 362 12.01 5.78 12.14
C VAL A 362 11.87 4.42 11.45
N ASP A 363 10.65 3.99 11.18
CA ASP A 363 10.37 2.71 10.52
C ASP A 363 11.06 2.62 9.15
N SER A 364 11.12 3.72 8.40
CA SER A 364 11.80 3.79 7.09
C SER A 364 13.34 3.78 7.18
N LYS A 365 13.90 4.08 8.36
CA LYS A 365 15.34 4.16 8.63
C LYS A 365 15.87 3.01 9.46
N THR A 366 15.01 2.06 9.83
CA THR A 366 15.39 0.92 10.66
C THR A 366 15.01 -0.39 10.00
N MET A 367 15.88 -1.39 10.11
CA MET A 367 15.64 -2.73 9.61
C MET A 367 16.11 -3.74 10.65
N ARG A 368 15.33 -4.81 10.85
CA ARG A 368 15.69 -5.88 11.77
C ARG A 368 15.97 -7.17 11.00
N VAL A 369 17.13 -7.77 11.24
CA VAL A 369 17.51 -9.07 10.67
C VAL A 369 17.92 -9.98 11.82
N GLY A 370 17.05 -10.94 12.13
CA GLY A 370 17.18 -11.78 13.33
C GLY A 370 17.19 -10.93 14.61
N HIS A 371 18.29 -11.00 15.36
CA HIS A 371 18.48 -10.23 16.59
C HIS A 371 19.12 -8.85 16.37
N LYS A 372 19.71 -8.58 15.19
CA LYS A 372 20.40 -7.32 14.91
C LYS A 372 19.44 -6.26 14.36
N VAL A 373 19.63 -5.01 14.79
CA VAL A 373 18.89 -3.84 14.31
C VAL A 373 19.86 -2.89 13.59
N PHE A 374 19.61 -2.65 12.32
CA PHE A 374 20.33 -1.70 11.49
C PHE A 374 19.60 -0.36 11.48
N CYS A 375 20.37 0.74 11.47
CA CYS A 375 19.84 2.08 11.62
C CYS A 375 20.55 3.09 10.72
N GLY A 376 19.84 3.57 9.70
CA GLY A 376 20.32 4.54 8.70
C GLY A 376 20.36 6.00 9.15
N LEU A 377 20.51 6.28 10.45
CA LEU A 377 20.63 7.65 10.96
C LEU A 377 22.03 8.20 10.70
N ASN A 378 22.11 9.46 10.29
CA ASN A 378 23.38 10.17 10.16
C ASN A 378 23.93 10.64 11.52
N ASP A 379 25.17 11.13 11.56
CA ASP A 379 25.84 11.48 12.82
C ASP A 379 25.15 12.64 13.57
N GLU A 380 24.62 13.63 12.83
CA GLU A 380 23.85 14.72 13.42
C GLU A 380 22.56 14.21 14.05
N GLU A 381 21.87 13.29 13.38
CA GLU A 381 20.64 12.67 13.87
C GLU A 381 20.89 11.78 15.09
N ARG A 382 21.97 10.99 15.07
CA ARG A 382 22.40 10.19 16.23
C ARG A 382 22.69 11.08 17.42
N LYS A 383 23.37 12.22 17.20
CA LYS A 383 23.63 13.21 18.24
C LYS A 383 22.33 13.76 18.84
N LEU A 384 21.33 14.09 18.03
CA LEU A 384 20.03 14.56 18.53
C LEU A 384 19.31 13.54 19.44
N ILE A 385 19.49 12.24 19.15
CA ILE A 385 18.96 11.14 19.98
C ILE A 385 19.75 11.03 21.28
N VAL A 386 21.08 10.98 21.20
CA VAL A 386 21.97 10.82 22.37
C VAL A 386 21.84 11.99 23.35
N ASP A 387 21.81 13.22 22.82
CA ASP A 387 21.68 14.45 23.61
C ASP A 387 20.24 14.67 24.13
N LYS A 388 19.32 13.73 23.88
CA LYS A 388 17.89 13.77 24.27
C LYS A 388 17.17 15.04 23.81
N VAL A 389 17.64 15.68 22.74
CA VAL A 389 17.07 16.94 22.22
C VAL A 389 15.62 16.72 21.81
N ILE A 390 15.31 15.61 21.14
CA ILE A 390 13.94 15.33 20.70
C ILE A 390 12.99 15.14 21.89
N ILE A 391 13.43 14.46 22.96
CA ILE A 391 12.63 14.28 24.19
C ILE A 391 12.30 15.64 24.81
N GLN A 392 13.27 16.54 24.90
CA GLN A 392 13.06 17.90 25.42
C GLN A 392 12.01 18.65 24.59
N ARG A 393 12.09 18.54 23.25
CA ARG A 393 11.13 19.19 22.33
C ARG A 393 9.73 18.60 22.44
N ILE A 394 9.60 17.29 22.68
CA ILE A 394 8.31 16.66 22.95
C ILE A 394 7.73 17.16 24.29
N ALA A 395 8.55 17.29 25.33
CA ALA A 395 8.12 17.83 26.62
C ALA A 395 7.65 19.29 26.52
N GLU A 396 8.37 20.13 25.76
CA GLU A 396 7.95 21.50 25.45
C GLU A 396 6.60 21.54 24.73
N LEU A 397 6.42 20.69 23.72
CA LEU A 397 5.17 20.62 22.96
C LEU A 397 4.00 20.14 23.83
N THR A 398 4.25 19.17 24.71
CA THR A 398 3.28 18.69 25.70
C THR A 398 2.83 19.80 26.64
N LYS A 399 3.78 20.61 27.14
CA LYS A 399 3.48 21.79 27.98
C LYS A 399 2.72 22.88 27.21
N ARG A 400 3.01 23.07 25.91
CA ARG A 400 2.25 23.99 25.05
C ARG A 400 0.78 23.55 24.95
N ILE A 401 0.52 22.24 24.75
CA ILE A 401 -0.84 21.68 24.67
C ILE A 401 -1.65 21.91 25.96
N ASP A 402 -1.01 21.96 27.13
CA ASP A 402 -1.70 22.27 28.38
C ASP A 402 -2.37 23.64 28.36
N GLY A 403 -1.73 24.63 27.75
CA GLY A 403 -2.26 25.98 27.60
C GLY A 403 -3.31 26.17 26.50
N GLU A 404 -3.51 25.17 25.62
CA GLU A 404 -4.44 25.27 24.50
C GLU A 404 -5.89 24.96 24.94
N LYS A 405 -6.84 25.69 24.34
CA LYS A 405 -8.29 25.53 24.62
C LYS A 405 -8.83 24.31 23.87
N MET A 406 -8.65 23.13 24.45
CA MET A 406 -9.14 21.85 23.92
C MET A 406 -10.02 21.16 24.96
N ASP A 407 -10.99 20.36 24.53
CA ASP A 407 -11.75 19.49 25.42
C ASP A 407 -10.81 18.46 26.10
N SER A 408 -11.23 17.94 27.26
CA SER A 408 -10.39 17.09 28.11
C SER A 408 -9.99 15.79 27.42
N GLU A 409 -10.89 15.18 26.64
CA GLU A 409 -10.65 13.94 25.94
C GLU A 409 -9.67 14.13 24.78
N LEU A 410 -9.88 15.15 23.93
CA LEU A 410 -8.98 15.47 22.83
C LEU A 410 -7.60 15.87 23.34
N LYS A 411 -7.52 16.64 24.44
CA LYS A 411 -6.25 16.99 25.09
C LYS A 411 -5.52 15.73 25.57
N LYS A 412 -6.21 14.81 26.26
CA LYS A 412 -5.66 13.52 26.70
C LYS A 412 -5.15 12.69 25.51
N ASN A 413 -5.96 12.55 24.47
CA ASN A 413 -5.59 11.81 23.26
C ASN A 413 -4.40 12.44 22.52
N THR A 414 -4.30 13.77 22.49
CA THR A 414 -3.17 14.48 21.88
C THR A 414 -1.87 14.22 22.65
N LYS A 415 -1.93 14.30 23.99
CA LYS A 415 -0.77 14.01 24.85
C LYS A 415 -0.30 12.57 24.74
N PHE A 416 -1.24 11.62 24.68
CA PHE A 416 -0.92 10.21 24.48
C PHE A 416 -0.12 9.94 23.19
N LEU A 417 -0.41 10.68 22.10
CA LEU A 417 0.38 10.59 20.86
C LEU A 417 1.84 11.04 21.05
N LEU A 418 2.07 12.06 21.88
CA LEU A 418 3.42 12.56 22.20
C LEU A 418 4.17 11.62 23.15
N GLU A 419 3.44 10.97 24.07
CA GLU A 419 3.99 9.92 24.93
C GLU A 419 4.48 8.73 24.11
N ILE A 420 3.66 8.24 23.16
CA ILE A 420 4.09 7.18 22.22
C ILE A 420 5.35 7.60 21.46
N MET A 421 5.39 8.82 20.94
CA MET A 421 6.56 9.34 20.23
C MET A 421 7.81 9.39 21.13
N SER A 422 7.65 9.68 22.43
CA SER A 422 8.75 9.65 23.40
C SER A 422 9.26 8.23 23.64
N ILE A 423 8.35 7.25 23.75
CA ILE A 423 8.70 5.83 23.89
C ILE A 423 9.48 5.33 22.66
N ASP A 424 9.05 5.72 21.46
CA ASP A 424 9.75 5.36 20.22
C ASP A 424 11.17 5.95 20.19
N ILE A 425 11.38 7.17 20.69
CA ILE A 425 12.70 7.78 20.83
C ILE A 425 13.60 7.00 21.78
N GLU A 426 13.08 6.59 22.96
CA GLU A 426 13.88 5.82 23.91
C GLU A 426 14.27 4.45 23.34
N ARG A 427 13.38 3.83 22.55
CA ARG A 427 13.70 2.59 21.84
C ARG A 427 14.86 2.77 20.86
N ILE A 428 14.85 3.87 20.08
CA ILE A 428 15.94 4.18 19.14
C ILE A 428 17.24 4.50 19.87
N TYR A 429 17.16 5.19 21.00
CA TYR A 429 18.32 5.46 21.85
C TYR A 429 18.98 4.15 22.29
N GLY A 430 18.19 3.17 22.73
CA GLY A 430 18.69 1.81 23.03
C GLY A 430 19.45 1.19 21.86
N TRP A 431 18.87 1.22 20.65
CA TRP A 431 19.52 0.69 19.44
C TRP A 431 20.81 1.43 19.05
N CYS A 432 20.87 2.74 19.31
CA CYS A 432 22.07 3.52 19.01
C CYS A 432 23.23 3.15 19.94
N LEU A 433 22.95 2.82 21.19
CA LEU A 433 23.97 2.39 22.16
C LEU A 433 24.50 0.99 21.87
N GLU A 434 23.62 0.04 21.55
CA GLU A 434 23.97 -1.35 21.23
C GLU A 434 24.85 -1.49 19.97
N ASN A 435 24.81 -0.51 19.05
CA ASN A 435 25.60 -0.50 17.81
C ASN A 435 26.87 0.38 17.89
N SER A 436 27.17 0.95 19.06
CA SER A 436 28.39 1.75 19.30
C SER A 436 29.49 1.02 20.07
N GLU A 437 29.22 -0.23 20.47
CA GLU A 437 30.20 -1.24 20.92
C GLU A 437 30.53 -2.19 19.75
#